data_AF-A0A5C6ZE63-F1
#
_entry.id   AF-A0A5C6ZE63-F1
#
_cell.length_a   1.000
_cell.length_b   1.000
_cell.length_c   1.000
_cell.angle_alpha   90.00
_cell.angle_beta   90.00
_cell.angle_gamma   90.00
#
_symmetry.space_group_name_H-M   'P 1'
#
loop_
_entity.id
_entity.type
_entity.pdbx_description
1 polymer ?
#
loop_
_entity_poly.entity_id
_entity_poly.type
_entity_poly.pdbx_seq_one_letter_code
_entity_poly.pdbx_strand_id
1 'polypeptide(L)'
;MYKGKQHPRSLEGFKSLFDTLYPPLCLFANKYLNDMDTAEDIVQEVFIKVWEQDIQYINFYAAKSFFYKSVRNRCLDYLKSKYHRSVIQSPDIDFEKIVTEEFFLTQLTIIDTYSQLETAIKQLPTKCERIIRLSLNEYTIKEIADELAISKNTVKSQKRIAYEKLRHSLGSLLNIF
;
A
#
# COMPACT_ATOMS: atom_id res chain seq x y z
N MET A 1 -1.33 15.39 34.99
CA MET A 1 -2.21 15.35 33.80
C MET A 1 -1.37 15.07 32.56
N TYR A 2 -1.28 13.82 32.12
CA TYR A 2 -0.68 13.43 30.84
C TYR A 2 -1.80 12.84 29.97
N LYS A 3 -2.16 13.54 28.89
CA LYS A 3 -3.25 13.15 27.99
C LYS A 3 -2.83 11.96 27.10
N GLY A 4 -3.56 10.85 27.25
CA GLY A 4 -4.00 9.92 26.19
C GLY A 4 -2.97 9.38 25.21
N LYS A 5 -2.16 8.40 25.63
CA LYS A 5 -1.57 7.44 24.69
C LYS A 5 -2.70 6.54 24.17
N GLN A 6 -3.07 6.65 22.90
CA GLN A 6 -3.95 5.66 22.26
C GLN A 6 -3.21 4.31 22.28
N HIS A 7 -3.70 3.40 23.13
CA HIS A 7 -3.14 2.06 23.27
C HIS A 7 -3.45 1.21 22.03
N PRO A 8 -2.51 0.38 21.55
CA PRO A 8 -2.76 -0.57 20.46
C PRO A 8 -3.73 -1.73 20.82
N ARG A 9 -4.22 -1.79 22.07
CA ARG A 9 -5.11 -2.86 22.56
C ARG A 9 -6.60 -2.58 22.37
N SER A 10 -7.02 -1.34 22.11
CA SER A 10 -8.43 -1.15 21.80
C SER A 10 -8.72 -1.84 20.47
N LEU A 11 -9.84 -2.57 20.41
CA LEU A 11 -10.34 -3.13 19.15
C LEU A 11 -10.35 -2.05 18.05
N GLU A 12 -10.64 -0.81 18.43
CA GLU A 12 -10.60 0.38 17.58
C GLU A 12 -9.19 0.70 17.06
N GLY A 13 -8.16 0.63 17.91
CA GLY A 13 -6.77 0.88 17.54
C GLY A 13 -6.23 -0.20 16.60
N PHE A 14 -6.52 -1.47 16.88
CA PHE A 14 -6.14 -2.57 16.00
C PHE A 14 -6.91 -2.54 14.67
N LYS A 15 -8.20 -2.23 14.71
CA LYS A 15 -9.02 -2.02 13.50
C LYS A 15 -8.45 -0.87 12.66
N SER A 16 -8.11 0.26 13.26
CA SER A 16 -7.48 1.37 12.54
C SER A 16 -6.16 0.97 11.90
N LEU A 17 -5.36 0.14 12.57
CA LEU A 17 -4.10 -0.39 12.03
C LEU A 17 -4.37 -1.33 10.84
N PHE A 18 -5.35 -2.23 10.97
CA PHE A 18 -5.80 -3.13 9.91
C PHE A 18 -6.30 -2.36 8.69
N ASP A 19 -7.25 -1.43 8.87
CA ASP A 19 -7.83 -0.62 7.79
C ASP A 19 -6.76 0.19 7.04
N THR A 20 -5.67 0.56 7.72
CA THR A 20 -4.56 1.32 7.13
C THR A 20 -3.52 0.44 6.44
N LEU A 21 -3.14 -0.68 7.04
CA LEU A 21 -2.00 -1.48 6.58
C LEU A 21 -2.40 -2.69 5.74
N TYR A 22 -3.61 -3.22 5.87
CA TYR A 22 -4.03 -4.44 5.16
C TYR A 22 -3.97 -4.27 3.64
N PRO A 23 -4.63 -3.27 3.00
CA PRO A 23 -4.57 -3.12 1.54
C PRO A 23 -3.14 -2.98 0.98
N PRO A 24 -2.26 -2.10 1.52
CA PRO A 24 -0.91 -1.98 0.99
C PRO A 24 -0.04 -3.21 1.26
N LEU A 25 -0.26 -3.95 2.36
CA LEU A 25 0.44 -5.22 2.61
C LEU A 25 0.02 -6.32 1.64
N CYS A 26 -1.25 -6.38 1.22
CA CYS A 26 -1.70 -7.35 0.22
C CYS A 26 -1.07 -7.05 -1.15
N LEU A 27 -1.03 -5.77 -1.56
CA LEU A 27 -0.34 -5.35 -2.78
C LEU A 27 1.16 -5.67 -2.73
N PHE A 28 1.79 -5.45 -1.58
CA PHE A 28 3.18 -5.81 -1.33
C PHE A 28 3.42 -7.32 -1.46
N ALA A 29 2.62 -8.14 -0.79
CA ALA A 29 2.71 -9.60 -0.86
C ALA A 29 2.49 -10.11 -2.29
N ASN A 30 1.54 -9.54 -3.02
CA ASN A 30 1.26 -9.89 -4.41
C ASN A 30 2.46 -9.66 -5.34
N LYS A 31 3.36 -8.70 -5.05
CA LYS A 31 4.61 -8.53 -5.83
C LYS A 31 5.57 -9.71 -5.72
N TYR A 32 5.48 -10.50 -4.64
CA TYR A 32 6.25 -11.73 -4.49
C TYR A 32 5.52 -12.95 -5.07
N LEU A 33 4.20 -13.00 -4.89
CA LEU A 33 3.42 -14.21 -5.11
C LEU A 33 2.78 -14.27 -6.49
N ASN A 34 2.49 -13.11 -7.10
CA ASN A 34 1.66 -12.96 -8.30
C ASN A 34 0.32 -13.72 -8.20
N ASP A 35 -0.25 -13.72 -7.00
CA ASP A 35 -1.47 -14.41 -6.60
C ASP A 35 -2.10 -13.61 -5.46
N MET A 36 -3.16 -12.85 -5.78
CA MET A 36 -3.77 -11.92 -4.84
C MET A 36 -4.52 -12.66 -3.72
N ASP A 37 -5.16 -13.78 -4.02
CA ASP A 37 -5.89 -14.57 -3.02
C ASP A 37 -4.91 -15.10 -1.97
N THR A 38 -3.78 -15.68 -2.41
CA THR A 38 -2.72 -16.13 -1.50
C THR A 38 -2.09 -14.96 -0.73
N ALA A 39 -1.95 -13.79 -1.38
CA ALA A 39 -1.43 -12.59 -0.73
C ALA A 39 -2.33 -12.12 0.42
N GLU A 40 -3.64 -12.08 0.20
CA GLU A 40 -4.64 -11.73 1.21
C GLU A 40 -4.61 -12.72 2.39
N ASP A 41 -4.58 -14.02 2.11
CA ASP A 41 -4.49 -15.07 3.14
C ASP A 41 -3.25 -14.90 4.03
N ILE A 42 -2.07 -14.67 3.43
CA ILE A 42 -0.83 -14.47 4.17
C ILE A 42 -0.88 -13.22 5.05
N VAL A 43 -1.41 -12.12 4.51
CA VAL A 43 -1.50 -10.86 5.25
C VAL A 43 -2.49 -11.03 6.42
N GLN A 44 -3.64 -11.64 6.17
CA GLN A 44 -4.63 -11.94 7.20
C GLN A 44 -4.04 -12.79 8.33
N GLU A 45 -3.28 -13.83 8.00
CA GLU A 45 -2.62 -14.66 9.00
C GLU A 45 -1.61 -13.88 9.85
N VAL A 46 -0.86 -12.95 9.25
CA VAL A 46 0.04 -12.06 9.99
C VAL A 46 -0.74 -11.19 10.98
N PHE A 47 -1.87 -10.60 10.58
CA PHE A 47 -2.72 -9.83 11.49
C PHE A 47 -3.27 -10.69 12.63
N ILE A 48 -3.78 -11.88 12.34
CA ILE A 48 -4.29 -12.81 13.36
C ILE A 48 -3.18 -13.14 14.35
N LYS A 49 -1.99 -13.50 13.87
CA LYS A 49 -0.85 -13.82 14.74
C LYS A 49 -0.44 -12.65 15.63
N VAL A 50 -0.41 -11.43 15.09
CA VAL A 50 -0.11 -10.22 15.86
C VAL A 50 -1.14 -10.00 16.97
N TRP A 51 -2.42 -10.22 16.67
CA TRP A 51 -3.51 -10.10 17.63
C TRP A 51 -3.44 -11.17 18.73
N GLU A 52 -3.26 -12.43 18.35
CA GLU A 52 -3.21 -13.57 19.28
C GLU A 52 -1.98 -13.55 20.19
N GLN A 53 -0.83 -13.11 19.67
CA GLN A 53 0.43 -13.06 20.42
C GLN A 53 0.62 -11.77 21.22
N ASP A 54 -0.37 -10.88 21.24
CA ASP A 54 -0.35 -9.58 21.94
C ASP A 54 0.93 -8.76 21.63
N ILE A 55 1.38 -8.80 20.37
CA ILE A 55 2.65 -8.18 19.96
C ILE A 55 2.53 -6.66 20.09
N GLN A 56 3.39 -6.09 20.93
CA GLN A 56 3.39 -4.66 21.23
C GLN A 56 4.34 -3.88 20.32
N TYR A 57 3.93 -2.67 19.95
CA TYR A 57 4.73 -1.73 19.18
C TYR A 57 4.83 -0.39 19.89
N ILE A 58 6.00 0.22 19.83
CA ILE A 58 6.29 1.50 20.49
C ILE A 58 5.57 2.66 19.77
N ASN A 59 5.38 2.55 18.45
CA ASN A 59 4.66 3.53 17.63
C ASN A 59 4.20 2.89 16.30
N PHE A 60 3.46 3.66 15.49
CA PHE A 60 2.95 3.21 14.19
C PHE A 60 4.05 2.82 13.19
N TYR A 61 5.18 3.53 13.16
CA TYR A 61 6.29 3.20 12.24
C TYR A 61 6.94 1.86 12.58
N ALA A 62 7.12 1.58 13.87
CA ALA A 62 7.61 0.30 14.35
C ALA A 62 6.63 -0.84 14.01
N ALA A 63 5.32 -0.62 14.20
CA ALA A 63 4.29 -1.55 13.78
C ALA A 63 4.36 -1.81 12.27
N LYS A 64 4.33 -0.76 11.46
CA LYS A 64 4.42 -0.83 10.00
C LYS A 64 5.65 -1.64 9.55
N SER A 65 6.84 -1.30 10.04
CA SER A 65 8.08 -2.03 9.71
C SER A 65 7.99 -3.52 10.07
N PHE A 66 7.43 -3.84 11.24
CA PHE A 66 7.23 -5.21 11.68
C PHE A 66 6.27 -5.98 10.75
N PHE A 67 5.14 -5.38 10.39
CA PHE A 67 4.16 -6.01 9.49
C PHE A 67 4.76 -6.30 8.12
N TYR A 68 5.44 -5.34 7.50
CA TYR A 68 6.09 -5.57 6.20
C TYR A 68 7.16 -6.66 6.25
N LYS A 69 7.98 -6.70 7.32
CA LYS A 69 8.96 -7.77 7.52
C LYS A 69 8.29 -9.13 7.70
N SER A 70 7.23 -9.20 8.50
CA SER A 70 6.48 -10.43 8.76
C SER A 70 5.83 -10.97 7.50
N VAL A 71 5.16 -10.10 6.73
CA VAL A 71 4.54 -10.46 5.46
C VAL A 71 5.59 -10.92 4.45
N ARG A 72 6.71 -10.20 4.29
CA ARG A 72 7.81 -10.63 3.42
C ARG A 72 8.28 -12.04 3.79
N ASN A 73 8.54 -12.27 5.07
CA ASN A 73 9.03 -13.57 5.54
C ASN A 73 8.01 -14.68 5.24
N ARG A 74 6.72 -14.44 5.44
CA ARG A 74 5.67 -15.41 5.12
C ARG A 74 5.55 -15.67 3.62
N CYS A 75 5.66 -14.65 2.77
CA CYS A 75 5.72 -14.84 1.31
C CYS A 75 6.92 -15.71 0.91
N LEU A 76 8.09 -15.46 1.49
CA LEU A 76 9.30 -16.25 1.23
C LEU A 76 9.14 -17.71 1.69
N ASP A 77 8.58 -17.93 2.88
CA ASP A 77 8.33 -19.27 3.40
C ASP A 77 7.32 -20.03 2.53
N TYR A 78 6.25 -19.35 2.10
CA TYR A 78 5.27 -19.91 1.17
C TYR A 78 5.91 -20.31 -0.16
N LEU A 79 6.69 -19.42 -0.76
CA LEU A 79 7.37 -19.68 -2.03
C LEU A 79 8.38 -20.82 -1.92
N LYS A 80 9.18 -20.85 -0.84
CA LYS A 80 10.07 -21.98 -0.54
C LYS A 80 9.28 -23.27 -0.41
N SER A 81 8.17 -23.29 0.31
CA SER A 81 7.34 -24.48 0.49
C SER A 81 6.70 -24.95 -0.83
N LYS A 82 6.19 -24.02 -1.64
CA LYS A 82 5.66 -24.28 -2.99
C LYS A 82 6.74 -24.84 -3.91
N TYR A 83 7.93 -24.27 -3.85
CA TYR A 83 9.09 -24.74 -4.59
C TYR A 83 9.53 -26.13 -4.15
N HIS A 84 9.66 -26.41 -2.85
CA HIS A 84 10.00 -27.75 -2.36
C HIS A 84 8.96 -28.80 -2.79
N ARG A 85 7.67 -28.43 -2.85
CA ARG A 85 6.61 -29.29 -3.41
C ARG A 85 6.78 -29.52 -4.92
N SER A 86 7.30 -28.56 -5.68
CA SER A 86 7.55 -28.70 -7.12
C SER A 86 8.93 -29.31 -7.47
N VAL A 87 9.93 -29.22 -6.60
CA VAL A 87 11.33 -29.64 -6.82
C VAL A 87 11.55 -31.15 -6.69
N ILE A 88 10.52 -31.90 -6.31
CA ILE A 88 10.45 -33.33 -6.67
C ILE A 88 10.53 -33.51 -8.21
N GLN A 89 10.49 -32.44 -9.04
CA GLN A 89 10.60 -32.49 -10.50
C GLN A 89 11.61 -31.56 -11.24
N SER A 90 12.42 -30.68 -10.62
CA SER A 90 13.47 -29.90 -11.35
C SER A 90 14.31 -28.97 -10.43
N PRO A 91 15.61 -28.70 -10.70
CA PRO A 91 16.49 -27.93 -9.81
C PRO A 91 16.62 -26.42 -10.12
N ASP A 92 17.00 -25.71 -9.06
CA ASP A 92 17.63 -24.39 -8.91
C ASP A 92 16.88 -23.11 -9.33
N ILE A 93 15.89 -22.72 -8.51
CA ILE A 93 15.50 -21.31 -8.34
C ILE A 93 16.23 -20.74 -7.11
N ASP A 94 17.18 -19.83 -7.36
CA ASP A 94 17.89 -19.06 -6.33
C ASP A 94 17.01 -17.94 -5.77
N PHE A 95 16.26 -18.25 -4.70
CA PHE A 95 15.39 -17.29 -4.01
C PHE A 95 16.15 -16.07 -3.43
N GLU A 96 17.46 -16.18 -3.19
CA GLU A 96 18.25 -15.05 -2.67
C GLU A 96 18.46 -13.96 -3.72
N LYS A 97 18.45 -14.30 -5.02
CA LYS A 97 18.49 -13.32 -6.11
C LYS A 97 17.14 -12.67 -6.42
N ILE A 98 16.03 -13.32 -6.07
CA ILE A 98 14.68 -12.85 -6.38
C ILE A 98 14.20 -11.81 -5.35
N VAL A 99 14.75 -11.81 -4.13
CA VAL A 99 14.24 -11.01 -2.99
C VAL A 99 15.37 -10.41 -2.16
N THR A 100 16.11 -9.47 -2.75
CA THR A 100 17.16 -8.71 -2.05
C THR A 100 16.56 -7.71 -1.05
N GLU A 101 17.38 -7.25 -0.09
CA GLU A 101 17.02 -6.14 0.81
C GLU A 101 16.71 -4.86 0.01
N GLU A 102 17.41 -4.65 -1.11
CA GLU A 102 17.17 -3.55 -2.04
C GLU A 102 15.76 -3.64 -2.66
N PHE A 103 15.31 -4.82 -3.08
CA PHE A 103 13.95 -5.03 -3.57
C PHE A 103 12.93 -4.70 -2.47
N PHE A 104 13.17 -5.15 -1.24
CA PHE A 104 12.31 -4.84 -0.10
C PHE A 104 12.17 -3.34 0.16
N LEU A 105 13.31 -2.63 0.24
CA LEU A 105 13.34 -1.18 0.47
C LEU A 105 12.69 -0.40 -0.69
N THR A 106 12.89 -0.86 -1.92
CA THR A 106 12.25 -0.28 -3.11
C THR A 106 10.74 -0.43 -3.05
N GLN A 107 10.23 -1.63 -2.77
CA GLN A 107 8.79 -1.87 -2.66
C GLN A 107 8.17 -1.06 -1.51
N LEU A 108 8.83 -1.01 -0.35
CA LEU A 108 8.40 -0.17 0.77
C LEU A 108 8.29 1.30 0.36
N THR A 109 9.28 1.82 -0.35
CA THR A 109 9.30 3.22 -0.80
C THR A 109 8.15 3.49 -1.78
N ILE A 110 7.92 2.58 -2.74
CA ILE A 110 6.82 2.69 -3.71
C ILE A 110 5.47 2.70 -2.99
N ILE A 111 5.26 1.79 -2.04
CA ILE A 111 3.98 1.67 -1.35
C ILE A 111 3.74 2.85 -0.42
N ASP A 112 4.77 3.35 0.26
CA ASP A 112 4.68 4.53 1.10
C ASP A 112 4.34 5.77 0.28
N THR A 113 4.98 5.92 -0.88
CA THR A 113 4.69 6.99 -1.84
C THR A 113 3.26 6.88 -2.36
N TYR A 114 2.82 5.68 -2.73
CA TYR A 114 1.47 5.45 -3.22
C TYR A 114 0.40 5.70 -2.14
N SER A 115 0.63 5.28 -0.90
CA SER A 115 -0.26 5.54 0.23
C SER A 115 -0.42 7.04 0.52
N GLN A 116 0.69 7.79 0.44
CA GLN A 116 0.67 9.24 0.59
C GLN A 116 -0.04 9.92 -0.58
N LEU A 117 0.17 9.45 -1.80
CA LEU A 117 -0.55 9.92 -2.98
C LEU A 117 -2.06 9.68 -2.84
N GLU A 118 -2.49 8.48 -2.46
CA GLU A 118 -3.91 8.17 -2.26
C GLU A 118 -4.53 9.02 -1.14
N THR A 119 -3.79 9.25 -0.06
CA THR A 119 -4.23 10.15 1.02
C THR A 119 -4.42 11.58 0.50
N ALA A 120 -3.48 12.07 -0.30
CA ALA A 120 -3.56 13.40 -0.90
C ALA A 120 -4.72 13.50 -1.92
N ILE A 121 -4.98 12.45 -2.70
CA ILE A 121 -6.11 12.37 -3.65
C ILE A 121 -7.44 12.43 -2.90
N LYS A 122 -7.60 11.70 -1.79
CA LYS A 122 -8.82 11.73 -0.95
C LYS A 122 -9.10 13.09 -0.31
N GLN A 123 -8.09 13.95 -0.18
CA GLN A 123 -8.23 15.31 0.34
C GLN A 123 -8.59 16.34 -0.75
N LEU A 124 -8.64 15.94 -2.02
CA LEU A 124 -9.06 16.81 -3.10
C LEU A 124 -10.56 17.12 -2.99
N PRO A 125 -11.01 18.30 -3.48
CA PRO A 125 -12.42 18.53 -3.70
C PRO A 125 -13.02 17.43 -4.58
N THR A 126 -14.25 17.00 -4.31
CA THR A 126 -14.88 15.81 -4.94
C THR A 126 -14.79 15.80 -6.47
N LYS A 127 -14.95 16.97 -7.12
CA LYS A 127 -14.83 17.11 -8.58
C LYS A 127 -13.40 16.89 -9.07
N CYS A 128 -12.40 17.39 -8.34
CA CYS A 128 -10.98 17.17 -8.63
C CYS A 128 -10.60 15.70 -8.42
N GLU A 129 -11.02 15.09 -7.31
CA GLU A 129 -10.74 13.68 -7.00
C GLU A 129 -11.23 12.76 -8.12
N ARG A 130 -12.51 12.89 -8.52
CA ARG A 130 -13.13 12.06 -9.56
C ARG A 130 -12.35 12.12 -10.88
N ILE A 131 -11.93 13.32 -11.29
CA ILE A 131 -11.18 13.55 -12.53
C ILE A 131 -9.76 12.98 -12.44
N ILE A 132 -9.09 13.10 -11.29
CA ILE A 132 -7.76 12.51 -11.08
C ILE A 132 -7.83 10.98 -11.10
N ARG A 133 -8.84 10.37 -10.44
CA ARG A 133 -9.02 8.92 -10.47
C ARG A 133 -9.24 8.38 -11.89
N LEU A 134 -10.08 9.03 -12.69
CA LEU A 134 -10.26 8.66 -14.09
C LEU A 134 -8.96 8.82 -14.90
N SER A 135 -8.20 9.90 -14.65
CA SER A 135 -6.91 10.11 -15.31
C SER A 135 -5.87 9.05 -14.94
N LEU A 136 -5.89 8.54 -13.70
CA LEU A 136 -5.02 7.43 -13.26
C LEU A 136 -5.39 6.10 -13.91
N ASN A 137 -6.66 5.94 -14.30
CA ASN A 137 -7.14 4.82 -15.11
C ASN A 137 -6.96 5.06 -16.62
N GLU A 138 -6.06 5.97 -17.01
CA GLU A 138 -5.68 6.27 -18.39
C GLU A 138 -6.77 6.92 -19.28
N TYR A 139 -7.87 7.42 -18.70
CA TYR A 139 -8.90 8.13 -19.48
C TYR A 139 -8.35 9.46 -20.02
N THR A 140 -8.63 9.74 -21.30
CA THR A 140 -8.30 11.01 -21.95
C THR A 140 -9.19 12.14 -21.46
N ILE A 141 -8.76 13.39 -21.68
CA ILE A 141 -9.57 14.59 -21.35
C ILE A 141 -10.95 14.54 -22.04
N LYS A 142 -11.02 13.96 -23.24
CA LYS A 142 -12.28 13.81 -23.97
C LYS A 142 -13.17 12.78 -23.26
N GLU A 143 -12.66 11.60 -22.98
CA GLU A 143 -13.43 10.53 -22.31
C GLU A 143 -13.90 10.97 -20.93
N ILE A 144 -13.08 11.69 -20.16
CA ILE A 144 -13.49 12.23 -18.85
C ILE A 144 -14.61 13.27 -19.01
N ALA A 145 -14.52 14.14 -20.03
CA ALA A 145 -15.53 15.15 -20.30
C ALA A 145 -16.88 14.50 -20.67
N ASP A 146 -16.82 13.47 -21.50
CA ASP A 146 -17.99 12.70 -21.95
C ASP A 146 -18.60 11.90 -20.77
N GLU A 147 -17.79 11.18 -19.99
CA GLU A 147 -18.19 10.39 -18.81
C GLU A 147 -18.85 11.23 -17.72
N LEU A 148 -18.34 12.45 -17.48
CA LEU A 148 -18.83 13.32 -16.41
C LEU A 148 -19.84 14.36 -16.91
N ALA A 149 -20.21 14.34 -18.19
CA ALA A 149 -21.08 15.33 -18.84
C ALA A 149 -20.67 16.80 -18.56
N ILE A 150 -19.37 17.09 -18.70
CA ILE A 150 -18.78 18.43 -18.50
C ILE A 150 -17.93 18.84 -19.70
N SER A 151 -17.57 20.12 -19.80
CA SER A 151 -16.70 20.57 -20.88
C SER A 151 -15.25 20.09 -20.70
N LYS A 152 -14.53 19.86 -21.81
CA LYS A 152 -13.07 19.60 -21.79
C LYS A 152 -12.29 20.69 -21.05
N ASN A 153 -12.78 21.94 -21.10
CA ASN A 153 -12.16 23.06 -20.39
C ASN A 153 -12.35 22.91 -18.87
N THR A 154 -13.54 22.49 -18.43
CA THR A 154 -13.80 22.16 -17.02
C THR A 154 -12.87 21.04 -16.54
N VAL A 155 -12.66 19.99 -17.34
CA VAL A 155 -11.70 18.92 -17.01
C VAL A 155 -10.29 19.49 -16.83
N LYS A 156 -9.80 20.29 -17.78
CA LYS A 156 -8.46 20.91 -17.71
C LYS A 156 -8.31 21.80 -16.47
N SER A 157 -9.29 22.65 -16.18
CA SER A 157 -9.26 23.54 -15.01
C SER A 157 -9.25 22.76 -13.70
N GLN A 158 -10.07 21.72 -13.58
CA GLN A 158 -10.10 20.86 -12.39
C GLN A 158 -8.80 20.05 -12.23
N LYS A 159 -8.21 19.54 -13.33
CA LYS A 159 -6.88 18.90 -13.29
C LYS A 159 -5.81 19.86 -12.78
N ARG A 160 -5.80 21.11 -13.26
CA ARG A 160 -4.85 22.13 -12.78
C ARG A 160 -4.98 22.36 -11.27
N ILE A 161 -6.20 22.58 -10.77
CA ILE A 161 -6.47 22.78 -9.33
C ILE A 161 -6.02 21.55 -8.53
N ALA A 162 -6.31 20.36 -9.04
CA ALA A 162 -5.90 19.12 -8.40
C ALA A 162 -4.37 18.99 -8.31
N TYR A 163 -3.64 19.26 -9.41
CA TYR A 163 -2.18 19.21 -9.42
C TYR A 163 -1.54 20.26 -8.50
N GLU A 164 -2.09 21.47 -8.44
CA GLU A 164 -1.60 22.50 -7.50
C GLU A 164 -1.77 22.04 -6.03
N LYS A 165 -2.92 21.45 -5.70
CA LYS A 165 -3.16 20.89 -4.36
C LYS A 165 -2.27 19.69 -4.05
N LEU A 166 -2.16 18.73 -4.97
CA LEU A 166 -1.29 17.56 -4.81
C LEU A 166 0.17 17.99 -4.65
N ARG A 167 0.63 18.98 -5.43
CA ARG A 167 1.99 19.54 -5.30
C ARG A 167 2.22 20.20 -3.96
N HIS A 168 1.23 20.88 -3.39
CA HIS A 168 1.35 21.46 -2.05
C HIS A 168 1.38 20.35 -0.96
N SER A 169 0.52 19.35 -1.06
CA SER A 169 0.43 18.25 -0.09
C SER A 169 1.62 17.29 -0.15
N LEU A 170 2.20 17.08 -1.34
CA LEU A 170 3.30 16.14 -1.58
C LEU A 170 4.65 16.86 -1.74
N GLY A 171 4.67 18.19 -1.88
CA GLY A 171 5.87 18.98 -2.18
C GLY A 171 6.94 18.94 -1.08
N SER A 172 6.59 18.61 0.16
CA SER A 172 7.60 18.37 1.20
C SER A 172 8.41 17.09 0.95
N LEU A 173 7.92 16.15 0.14
CA LEU A 173 8.59 14.89 -0.17
C LEU A 173 9.54 15.02 -1.36
N LEU A 174 9.19 15.85 -2.35
CA LEU A 174 10.03 16.12 -3.52
C LEU A 174 11.24 16.99 -3.23
N ASN A 175 11.29 17.66 -2.07
CA ASN A 175 12.46 18.42 -1.60
C ASN A 175 13.46 17.55 -0.79
N ILE A 176 13.17 16.27 -0.58
CA ILE A 176 14.02 15.34 0.19
C ILE A 176 14.79 14.37 -0.73
N PHE A 177 14.52 14.41 -2.04
CA PHE A 177 15.30 13.76 -3.10
C PHE A 177 15.97 14.81 -3.98
#